data_AF-R9N4N5-F1
#
_entry.id   AF-R9N4N5-F1
#
_cell.length_a   1.000
_cell.length_b   1.000
_cell.length_c   1.000
_cell.angle_alpha   90.00
_cell.angle_beta   90.00
_cell.angle_gamma   90.00
#
_symmetry.space_group_name_H-M   'P 1'
#
loop_
_entity.id
_entity.type
_entity.pdbx_description
1 polymer ?
#
loop_
_entity_poly.entity_id
_entity_poly.type
_entity_poly.pdbx_seq_one_letter_code
_entity_poly.pdbx_strand_id
1 'polypeptide(L)'
;MKKNWKIFLIIGIILLILCTSAIISSLAEKVPPNDISVTGNTAGNLNNGGLYAESNGKVYFSNAYDNGCLYSMNSDETEIKKLSTNQVNSINVGGNFLYYYMDSSGGGTGLGYVVRTYGVYRSKLNGNDSKCLDRNAAVTMQLVGDYIYYQRYNNKDFTKFYKVKTDKTENELVSDMIINPAACYNGVIYFNGTEENHYLYSLDTRTGLISTVFEGNLWYPAYNAGYIYYMDVSSNYRLCRYSLSENTVEILTNDRVDTFNVGDSYIYYQRNSASDPALMRMRLDGSEPEVVASGNYTNINLTSTYAYFNAFGMDVPVYHTPVNGPVNVTTFTAAMDAVEK
;
A
#
# COMPACT_ATOMS: atom_id res chain seq x y z
N MET A 1 -19.17 16.18 63.59
CA MET A 1 -18.69 16.68 62.28
C MET A 1 -17.28 16.23 61.85
N LYS A 2 -16.50 15.48 62.66
CA LYS A 2 -15.10 15.11 62.32
C LYS A 2 -14.90 13.85 61.45
N LYS A 3 -15.95 13.09 61.11
CA LYS A 3 -15.82 11.77 60.44
C LYS A 3 -16.02 11.82 58.91
N ASN A 4 -16.71 12.83 58.38
CA ASN A 4 -17.12 12.87 56.97
C ASN A 4 -16.08 13.56 56.06
N TRP A 5 -15.19 14.41 56.59
CA TRP A 5 -14.12 15.04 55.82
C TRP A 5 -13.20 14.02 55.14
N LYS A 6 -12.86 12.92 55.85
CA LYS A 6 -12.01 11.85 55.28
C LYS A 6 -12.66 11.19 54.07
N ILE A 7 -13.98 11.06 54.05
CA ILE A 7 -14.74 10.51 52.93
C ILE A 7 -14.68 11.48 51.73
N PHE A 8 -14.91 12.77 51.95
CA PHE A 8 -14.78 13.79 50.90
C PHE A 8 -13.35 13.89 50.35
N LEU A 9 -12.33 13.75 51.21
CA LEU A 9 -10.93 13.72 50.79
C LEU A 9 -10.63 12.50 49.90
N ILE A 10 -11.11 11.31 50.29
CA ILE A 10 -10.93 10.07 49.52
C ILE A 10 -11.64 10.18 48.15
N ILE A 11 -12.87 10.68 48.12
CA ILE A 11 -13.61 10.91 46.86
C ILE A 11 -12.87 11.91 45.96
N GLY A 12 -12.35 13.00 46.54
CA GLY A 12 -11.55 13.99 45.80
C GLY A 12 -10.28 13.39 45.19
N ILE A 13 -9.57 12.53 45.92
CA ILE A 13 -8.38 11.83 45.42
C ILE A 13 -8.75 10.85 44.29
N ILE A 14 -9.84 10.09 44.43
CA ILE A 14 -10.30 9.16 43.39
C ILE A 14 -10.68 9.92 42.11
N LEU A 15 -11.41 11.04 42.23
CA LEU A 15 -11.76 11.88 41.09
C LEU A 15 -10.52 12.47 40.41
N LEU A 16 -9.52 12.90 41.19
CA LEU A 16 -8.25 13.39 40.65
C LEU A 16 -7.51 12.30 39.88
N ILE A 17 -7.46 11.07 40.41
CA ILE A 17 -6.84 9.91 39.74
C ILE A 17 -7.58 9.57 38.44
N LEU A 18 -8.91 9.58 38.45
CA LEU A 18 -9.72 9.32 37.26
C LEU A 18 -9.54 10.41 36.20
N CYS A 19 -9.55 11.69 36.60
CA CYS A 19 -9.31 12.81 35.69
C CYS A 19 -7.89 12.79 35.12
N THR A 20 -6.87 12.56 35.94
CA THR A 20 -5.48 12.48 35.48
C THR A 20 -5.26 11.27 34.57
N SER A 21 -5.85 10.11 34.89
CA SER A 21 -5.84 8.93 34.01
C SER A 21 -6.53 9.22 32.67
N ALA A 22 -7.68 9.91 32.67
CA ALA A 22 -8.38 10.28 31.43
C ALA A 22 -7.57 11.28 30.57
N ILE A 23 -6.89 12.24 31.22
CA ILE A 23 -6.01 13.20 30.54
C ILE A 23 -4.79 12.48 29.95
N ILE A 24 -4.15 11.58 30.70
CA ILE A 24 -3.00 10.79 30.21
C ILE A 24 -3.43 9.88 29.05
N SER A 25 -4.57 9.21 29.15
CA SER A 25 -5.09 8.36 28.06
C SER A 25 -5.41 9.18 26.81
N SER A 26 -6.04 10.35 26.95
CA SER A 26 -6.34 11.22 25.79
C SER A 26 -5.10 11.83 25.14
N LEU A 27 -4.03 12.07 25.91
CA LEU A 27 -2.74 12.51 25.38
C LEU A 27 -1.96 11.34 24.73
N ALA A 28 -2.10 10.12 25.23
CA ALA A 28 -1.46 8.92 24.71
C ALA A 28 -2.13 8.39 23.42
N GLU A 29 -3.41 8.68 23.18
CA GLU A 29 -4.14 8.28 21.96
C GLU A 29 -3.89 9.20 20.75
N LYS A 30 -3.18 10.32 20.91
CA LYS A 30 -2.94 11.24 19.79
C LYS A 30 -2.03 10.61 18.74
N VAL A 31 -2.58 10.38 17.55
CA VAL A 31 -1.76 10.12 16.37
C VAL A 31 -1.15 11.45 15.94
N PRO A 32 0.19 11.56 15.87
CA PRO A 32 0.84 12.76 15.39
C PRO A 32 0.51 12.98 13.91
N PRO A 33 0.42 14.25 13.48
CA PRO A 33 0.23 14.54 12.08
C PRO A 33 1.47 14.14 11.27
N ASN A 34 1.25 13.64 10.07
CA ASN A 34 2.24 13.45 9.02
C ASN A 34 2.33 14.72 8.17
N ASP A 35 3.52 15.00 7.67
CA ASP A 35 3.69 16.02 6.62
C ASP A 35 2.90 15.61 5.36
N ILE A 36 2.37 16.58 4.62
CA ILE A 36 1.64 16.33 3.37
C ILE A 36 2.50 15.61 2.31
N SER A 37 3.83 15.68 2.42
CA SER A 37 4.76 14.96 1.57
C SER A 37 4.77 13.45 1.81
N VAL A 38 4.26 12.98 2.95
CA VAL A 38 4.26 11.55 3.31
C VAL A 38 3.33 10.79 2.36
N THR A 39 3.92 9.80 1.69
CA THR A 39 3.24 8.81 0.86
C THR A 39 3.56 7.43 1.44
N GLY A 40 2.56 6.61 1.74
CA GLY A 40 2.74 5.42 2.56
C GLY A 40 3.40 4.23 1.88
N ASN A 41 3.27 4.14 0.56
CA ASN A 41 3.90 3.11 -0.25
C ASN A 41 4.08 3.59 -1.70
N THR A 42 4.89 2.90 -2.49
CA THR A 42 5.05 3.20 -3.92
C THR A 42 3.79 2.79 -4.69
N ALA A 43 3.54 3.50 -5.78
CA ALA A 43 2.39 3.23 -6.63
C ALA A 43 2.40 1.82 -7.21
N GLY A 44 3.57 1.37 -7.68
CA GLY A 44 3.72 0.04 -8.25
C GLY A 44 3.48 -1.07 -7.22
N ASN A 45 3.91 -0.91 -5.96
CA ASN A 45 3.58 -1.88 -4.91
C ASN A 45 2.08 -1.96 -4.69
N LEU A 46 1.39 -0.82 -4.50
CA LEU A 46 -0.06 -0.79 -4.27
C LEU A 46 -0.87 -1.32 -5.46
N ASN A 47 -0.44 -1.02 -6.69
CA ASN A 47 -1.03 -1.58 -7.91
C ASN A 47 -0.80 -3.10 -8.02
N ASN A 48 0.22 -3.64 -7.35
CA ASN A 48 0.52 -5.07 -7.24
C ASN A 48 0.11 -5.65 -5.86
N GLY A 49 -0.99 -5.14 -5.30
CA GLY A 49 -1.62 -5.63 -4.06
C GLY A 49 -1.07 -5.03 -2.77
N GLY A 50 -0.02 -4.21 -2.83
CA GLY A 50 0.59 -3.57 -1.68
C GLY A 50 1.08 -4.58 -0.65
N LEU A 51 1.73 -5.64 -1.13
CA LEU A 51 2.15 -6.78 -0.31
C LEU A 51 3.43 -6.48 0.47
N TYR A 52 4.21 -5.48 0.04
CA TYR A 52 5.42 -5.02 0.71
C TYR A 52 5.37 -3.50 0.82
N ALA A 53 5.84 -2.96 1.94
CA ALA A 53 6.06 -1.54 2.16
C ALA A 53 7.35 -1.35 2.98
N GLU A 54 8.21 -0.43 2.57
CA GLU A 54 9.48 -0.19 3.23
C GLU A 54 9.55 1.23 3.81
N SER A 55 10.10 1.35 5.01
CA SER A 55 10.42 2.65 5.61
C SER A 55 11.60 2.51 6.56
N ASN A 56 12.58 3.41 6.45
CA ASN A 56 13.73 3.49 7.35
C ASN A 56 14.48 2.16 7.53
N GLY A 57 14.71 1.42 6.43
CA GLY A 57 15.43 0.14 6.43
C GLY A 57 14.65 -1.05 7.01
N LYS A 58 13.37 -0.88 7.34
CA LYS A 58 12.46 -1.96 7.70
C LYS A 58 11.43 -2.18 6.61
N VAL A 59 11.18 -3.44 6.27
CA VAL A 59 10.16 -3.88 5.33
C VAL A 59 9.02 -4.53 6.11
N TYR A 60 7.79 -4.13 5.82
CA TYR A 60 6.57 -4.72 6.34
C TYR A 60 5.86 -5.42 5.19
N PHE A 61 5.52 -6.68 5.38
CA PHE A 61 5.03 -7.49 4.27
C PHE A 61 3.95 -8.49 4.66
N SER A 62 3.13 -8.82 3.68
CA SER A 62 2.14 -9.90 3.72
C SER A 62 2.83 -11.21 3.36
N ASN A 63 3.06 -12.06 4.36
CA ASN A 63 3.80 -13.32 4.15
C ASN A 63 2.89 -14.37 3.51
N ALA A 64 3.08 -14.62 2.22
CA ALA A 64 2.28 -15.59 1.46
C ALA A 64 2.42 -17.03 1.98
N TYR A 65 3.55 -17.38 2.61
CA TYR A 65 3.75 -18.70 3.25
C TYR A 65 2.92 -18.88 4.53
N ASP A 66 2.32 -17.81 5.05
CA ASP A 66 1.49 -17.79 6.26
C ASP A 66 0.15 -17.09 5.99
N ASN A 67 -0.50 -17.44 4.87
CA ASN A 67 -1.82 -16.92 4.45
C ASN A 67 -1.93 -15.39 4.45
N GLY A 68 -0.85 -14.70 4.10
CA GLY A 68 -0.79 -13.23 4.04
C GLY A 68 -0.79 -12.54 5.40
N CYS A 69 -0.40 -13.24 6.47
CA CYS A 69 -0.17 -12.62 7.77
C CYS A 69 0.85 -11.48 7.69
N LEU A 70 0.72 -10.47 8.55
CA LEU A 70 1.63 -9.32 8.56
C LEU A 70 2.93 -9.65 9.29
N TYR A 71 4.04 -9.42 8.62
CA TYR A 71 5.40 -9.58 9.12
C TYR A 71 6.20 -8.29 8.95
N SER A 72 7.36 -8.23 9.63
CA SER A 72 8.39 -7.24 9.41
C SER A 72 9.76 -7.90 9.29
N MET A 73 10.70 -7.23 8.62
CA MET A 73 12.10 -7.63 8.50
C MET A 73 12.99 -6.41 8.24
N ASN A 74 14.31 -6.58 8.34
CA ASN A 74 15.27 -5.62 7.77
C ASN A 74 15.23 -5.68 6.24
N SER A 75 15.68 -4.62 5.56
CA SER A 75 15.73 -4.56 4.09
C SER A 75 16.60 -5.65 3.45
N ASP A 76 17.56 -6.19 4.20
CA ASP A 76 18.42 -7.32 3.83
C ASP A 76 17.80 -8.70 4.14
N GLU A 77 16.51 -8.75 4.46
CA GLU A 77 15.72 -9.94 4.79
C GLU A 77 16.10 -10.63 6.11
N THR A 78 16.87 -9.96 6.98
CA THR A 78 17.16 -10.45 8.32
C THR A 78 16.09 -10.04 9.34
N GLU A 79 16.10 -10.64 10.54
CA GLU A 79 15.18 -10.31 11.64
C GLU A 79 13.68 -10.42 11.29
N ILE A 80 13.30 -11.40 10.48
CA ILE A 80 11.90 -11.64 10.14
C ILE A 80 11.10 -11.95 11.40
N LYS A 81 9.99 -11.21 11.59
CA LYS A 81 9.11 -11.30 12.76
C LYS A 81 7.64 -11.16 12.36
N LYS A 82 6.80 -12.08 12.82
CA LYS A 82 5.34 -12.00 12.73
C LYS A 82 4.82 -10.85 13.61
N LEU A 83 4.00 -9.97 13.04
CA LEU A 83 3.39 -8.83 13.72
C LEU A 83 1.89 -9.05 13.98
N SER A 84 1.19 -9.77 13.11
CA SER A 84 -0.24 -10.07 13.23
C SER A 84 -0.57 -11.38 12.51
N THR A 85 -1.53 -12.13 13.04
CA THR A 85 -2.05 -13.39 12.48
C THR A 85 -3.23 -13.19 11.51
N ASN A 86 -3.49 -11.94 11.11
CA ASN A 86 -4.55 -11.60 10.17
C ASN A 86 -3.96 -11.37 8.78
N GLN A 87 -4.68 -11.81 7.75
CA GLN A 87 -4.33 -11.51 6.37
C GLN A 87 -4.40 -10.00 6.13
N VAL A 88 -3.36 -9.45 5.51
CA VAL A 88 -3.27 -8.03 5.16
C VAL A 88 -2.84 -7.81 3.71
N ASN A 89 -3.26 -6.69 3.14
CA ASN A 89 -2.77 -6.17 1.86
C ASN A 89 -2.83 -4.62 1.89
N SER A 90 -2.44 -3.98 0.79
CA SER A 90 -2.39 -2.50 0.68
C SER A 90 -1.63 -1.85 1.84
N ILE A 91 -0.48 -2.43 2.19
CA ILE A 91 0.32 -2.00 3.34
C ILE A 91 0.92 -0.64 3.02
N ASN A 92 0.85 0.26 3.99
CA ASN A 92 1.36 1.64 3.96
C ASN A 92 2.08 1.93 5.28
N VAL A 93 3.14 2.74 5.24
CA VAL A 93 3.92 3.11 6.43
C VAL A 93 4.02 4.64 6.51
N GLY A 94 3.75 5.20 7.69
CA GLY A 94 3.93 6.64 7.92
C GLY A 94 4.13 6.97 9.38
N GLY A 95 5.14 7.78 9.67
CA GLY A 95 5.56 8.08 11.04
C GLY A 95 5.85 6.79 11.82
N ASN A 96 5.15 6.59 12.93
CA ASN A 96 5.30 5.41 13.80
C ASN A 96 4.17 4.38 13.62
N PHE A 97 3.50 4.38 12.47
CA PHE A 97 2.33 3.55 12.23
C PHE A 97 2.36 2.81 10.89
N LEU A 98 1.72 1.65 10.91
CA LEU A 98 1.32 0.89 9.72
C LEU A 98 -0.15 1.15 9.46
N TYR A 99 -0.52 1.22 8.18
CA TYR A 99 -1.89 1.31 7.70
C TYR A 99 -2.08 0.25 6.64
N TYR A 100 -3.16 -0.51 6.71
CA TYR A 100 -3.37 -1.64 5.81
C TYR A 100 -4.83 -2.04 5.75
N TYR A 101 -5.21 -2.71 4.67
CA TYR A 101 -6.46 -3.44 4.65
C TYR A 101 -6.25 -4.80 5.34
N MET A 102 -7.17 -5.16 6.23
CA MET A 102 -7.18 -6.44 6.93
C MET A 102 -8.41 -7.23 6.52
N ASP A 103 -8.27 -8.55 6.38
CA ASP A 103 -9.39 -9.47 6.28
C ASP A 103 -9.13 -10.75 7.08
N SER A 104 -9.88 -10.96 8.15
CA SER A 104 -9.67 -12.12 9.02
C SER A 104 -10.30 -13.42 8.48
N SER A 105 -10.83 -13.44 7.25
CA SER A 105 -11.43 -14.66 6.67
C SER A 105 -10.45 -15.81 6.44
N GLY A 106 -9.13 -15.54 6.43
CA GLY A 106 -8.08 -16.53 6.17
C GLY A 106 -7.24 -16.98 7.39
N GLY A 107 -7.50 -16.49 8.60
CA GLY A 107 -6.66 -16.78 9.78
C GLY A 107 -7.33 -17.70 10.81
N GLY A 108 -6.55 -18.64 11.38
CA GLY A 108 -6.64 -19.33 12.68
C GLY A 108 -7.88 -20.13 13.16
N THR A 109 -7.68 -20.79 14.31
CA THR A 109 -8.64 -21.67 15.01
C THR A 109 -8.94 -21.14 16.41
N GLY A 110 -10.21 -20.91 16.76
CA GLY A 110 -10.62 -20.43 18.09
C GLY A 110 -11.90 -19.58 18.10
N LEU A 111 -12.41 -19.26 19.30
CA LEU A 111 -13.68 -18.53 19.49
C LEU A 111 -13.68 -17.10 18.91
N GLY A 112 -12.52 -16.50 18.67
CA GLY A 112 -12.37 -15.18 18.03
C GLY A 112 -12.66 -15.15 16.53
N TYR A 113 -12.74 -16.32 15.87
CA TYR A 113 -12.99 -16.46 14.43
C TYR A 113 -14.48 -16.58 14.08
N VAL A 114 -15.37 -16.51 15.08
CA VAL A 114 -16.83 -16.53 14.87
C VAL A 114 -17.31 -15.27 14.14
N VAL A 115 -16.52 -14.17 14.14
CA VAL A 115 -16.86 -12.91 13.47
C VAL A 115 -15.74 -12.47 12.54
N ARG A 116 -15.97 -12.57 11.21
CA ARG A 116 -15.08 -12.01 10.20
C ARG A 116 -14.87 -10.52 10.46
N THR A 117 -13.60 -10.14 10.55
CA THR A 117 -13.16 -8.79 10.83
C THR A 117 -12.36 -8.31 9.63
N TYR A 118 -12.95 -7.36 8.90
CA TYR A 118 -12.34 -6.75 7.73
C TYR A 118 -12.48 -5.24 7.78
N GLY A 119 -11.58 -4.53 7.10
CA GLY A 119 -11.59 -3.07 7.08
C GLY A 119 -10.22 -2.43 6.84
N VAL A 120 -10.20 -1.11 6.92
CA VAL A 120 -8.98 -0.29 6.95
C VAL A 120 -8.51 -0.20 8.40
N TYR A 121 -7.26 -0.57 8.65
CA TYR A 121 -6.66 -0.63 9.99
C TYR A 121 -5.41 0.23 10.10
N ARG A 122 -5.11 0.61 11.33
CA ARG A 122 -3.84 1.19 11.76
C ARG A 122 -3.26 0.37 12.90
N SER A 123 -1.96 0.17 12.96
CA SER A 123 -1.24 -0.34 14.14
C SER A 123 0.08 0.40 14.34
N LYS A 124 0.73 0.22 15.50
CA LYS A 124 2.12 0.63 15.68
C LYS A 124 3.03 -0.22 14.79
N LEU A 125 4.24 0.27 14.48
CA LEU A 125 5.23 -0.47 13.67
C LEU A 125 5.53 -1.90 14.19
N ASN A 126 5.33 -2.16 15.47
CA ASN A 126 5.51 -3.48 16.07
C ASN A 126 4.26 -4.38 16.03
N GLY A 127 3.20 -3.98 15.33
CA GLY A 127 1.92 -4.70 15.21
C GLY A 127 0.92 -4.44 16.35
N ASN A 128 1.34 -3.83 17.46
CA ASN A 128 0.47 -3.59 18.61
C ASN A 128 -0.52 -2.44 18.38
N ASP A 129 -1.53 -2.35 19.25
CA ASP A 129 -2.54 -1.29 19.26
C ASP A 129 -3.31 -1.14 17.94
N SER A 130 -3.63 -2.29 17.33
CA SER A 130 -4.42 -2.36 16.10
C SER A 130 -5.80 -1.71 16.29
N LYS A 131 -6.14 -0.76 15.41
CA LYS A 131 -7.36 0.03 15.44
C LYS A 131 -8.03 0.00 14.08
N CYS A 132 -9.30 -0.42 14.05
CA CYS A 132 -10.16 -0.32 12.87
C CYS A 132 -10.54 1.16 12.63
N LEU A 133 -10.09 1.71 11.50
CA LEU A 133 -10.43 3.07 11.06
C LEU A 133 -11.78 3.09 10.34
N ASP A 134 -11.98 2.14 9.42
CA ASP A 134 -13.25 1.94 8.72
C ASP A 134 -13.55 0.44 8.54
N ARG A 135 -14.80 0.02 8.81
CA ARG A 135 -15.25 -1.38 8.73
C ARG A 135 -15.98 -1.66 7.42
N ASN A 136 -15.33 -1.33 6.31
CA ASN A 136 -15.80 -1.59 4.95
C ASN A 136 -14.67 -2.22 4.11
N ALA A 137 -15.02 -2.92 3.04
CA ALA A 137 -14.02 -3.46 2.13
C ALA A 137 -13.27 -2.31 1.45
N ALA A 138 -11.98 -2.48 1.23
CA ALA A 138 -11.16 -1.57 0.44
C ALA A 138 -10.46 -2.37 -0.66
N VAL A 139 -10.55 -1.89 -1.90
CA VAL A 139 -9.87 -2.54 -3.05
C VAL A 139 -8.38 -2.22 -3.04
N THR A 140 -8.05 -0.95 -2.78
CA THR A 140 -6.68 -0.45 -2.58
C THR A 140 -6.73 0.81 -1.71
N MET A 141 -5.60 1.18 -1.12
CA MET A 141 -5.46 2.36 -0.27
C MET A 141 -4.04 2.93 -0.27
N GLN A 142 -3.94 4.24 -0.09
CA GLN A 142 -2.68 4.99 -0.01
C GLN A 142 -2.76 5.96 1.19
N LEU A 143 -1.70 6.00 2.00
CA LEU A 143 -1.52 7.08 2.96
C LEU A 143 -1.01 8.33 2.24
N VAL A 144 -1.72 9.45 2.43
CA VAL A 144 -1.36 10.75 1.86
C VAL A 144 -1.44 11.80 2.97
N GLY A 145 -0.28 12.19 3.50
CA GLY A 145 -0.20 13.01 4.71
C GLY A 145 -1.00 12.39 5.86
N ASP A 146 -2.01 13.13 6.33
CA ASP A 146 -2.84 12.75 7.49
C ASP A 146 -4.04 11.86 7.18
N TYR A 147 -4.24 11.45 5.92
CA TYR A 147 -5.40 10.68 5.52
C TYR A 147 -5.01 9.40 4.80
N ILE A 148 -5.82 8.38 5.00
CA ILE A 148 -5.88 7.23 4.11
C ILE A 148 -6.91 7.52 3.04
N TYR A 149 -6.49 7.55 1.78
CA TYR A 149 -7.37 7.60 0.62
C TYR A 149 -7.56 6.19 0.07
N TYR A 150 -8.80 5.79 -0.23
CA TYR A 150 -9.09 4.40 -0.54
C TYR A 150 -10.36 4.22 -1.39
N GLN A 151 -10.34 3.14 -2.17
CA GLN A 151 -11.48 2.65 -2.91
C GLN A 151 -12.36 1.81 -1.99
N ARG A 152 -13.33 2.45 -1.34
CA ARG A 152 -14.27 1.79 -0.44
C ARG A 152 -15.33 1.04 -1.23
N TYR A 153 -15.49 -0.24 -0.97
CA TYR A 153 -16.52 -1.08 -1.57
C TYR A 153 -17.59 -1.49 -0.55
N ASN A 154 -18.86 -1.41 -0.96
CA ASN A 154 -19.96 -2.08 -0.29
C ASN A 154 -21.03 -2.51 -1.29
N ASN A 155 -21.93 -3.42 -0.89
CA ASN A 155 -22.95 -3.98 -1.78
C ASN A 155 -24.13 -3.03 -2.10
N LYS A 156 -24.16 -1.80 -1.55
CA LYS A 156 -25.22 -0.81 -1.80
C LYS A 156 -24.82 0.17 -2.90
N ASP A 157 -23.66 0.79 -2.73
CA ASP A 157 -23.19 1.89 -3.58
C ASP A 157 -21.96 1.52 -4.41
N PHE A 158 -21.58 0.24 -4.41
CA PHE A 158 -20.38 -0.31 -5.06
C PHE A 158 -19.10 0.41 -4.61
N THR A 159 -18.12 0.56 -5.52
CA THR A 159 -16.83 1.21 -5.22
C THR A 159 -16.96 2.71 -5.37
N LYS A 160 -16.60 3.45 -4.32
CA LYS A 160 -16.50 4.91 -4.31
C LYS A 160 -15.20 5.35 -3.65
N PHE A 161 -14.78 6.59 -3.89
CA PHE A 161 -13.53 7.10 -3.36
C PHE A 161 -13.73 7.84 -2.04
N TYR A 162 -13.12 7.32 -0.98
CA TYR A 162 -13.23 7.85 0.39
C TYR A 162 -11.87 8.27 0.92
N LYS A 163 -11.91 9.07 1.98
CA LYS A 163 -10.76 9.23 2.87
C LYS A 163 -11.16 9.10 4.33
N VAL A 164 -10.22 8.70 5.16
CA VAL A 164 -10.34 8.70 6.63
C VAL A 164 -9.05 9.19 7.25
N LYS A 165 -9.13 10.05 8.25
CA LYS A 165 -7.94 10.56 8.94
C LYS A 165 -7.23 9.45 9.69
N THR A 166 -5.92 9.54 9.83
CA THR A 166 -5.08 8.53 10.52
C THR A 166 -5.48 8.32 11.98
N ASP A 167 -6.11 9.30 12.62
CA ASP A 167 -6.66 9.22 13.98
C ASP A 167 -8.10 8.66 14.06
N LYS A 168 -8.68 8.23 12.93
CA LYS A 168 -10.06 7.73 12.72
C LYS A 168 -11.13 8.82 12.58
N THR A 169 -10.82 10.07 12.86
CA THR A 169 -11.79 11.15 12.63
C THR A 169 -11.98 11.38 11.12
N GLU A 170 -13.01 12.13 10.74
CA GLU A 170 -13.18 12.62 9.36
C GLU A 170 -13.17 11.50 8.29
N ASN A 171 -14.12 10.56 8.41
CA ASN A 171 -14.39 9.58 7.35
C ASN A 171 -15.43 10.18 6.40
N GLU A 172 -15.00 10.54 5.19
CA GLU A 172 -15.84 11.24 4.22
C GLU A 172 -15.68 10.70 2.79
N LEU A 173 -16.78 10.79 2.04
CA LEU A 173 -16.80 10.57 0.60
C LEU A 173 -16.04 11.72 -0.06
N VAL A 174 -15.06 11.40 -0.90
CA VAL A 174 -14.28 12.38 -1.68
C VAL A 174 -14.87 12.53 -3.08
N SER A 175 -15.22 11.41 -3.72
CA SER A 175 -15.81 11.40 -5.05
C SER A 175 -16.62 10.12 -5.28
N ASP A 176 -17.67 10.22 -6.09
CA ASP A 176 -18.40 9.05 -6.61
C ASP A 176 -17.58 8.28 -7.67
N MET A 177 -16.54 8.91 -8.25
CA MET A 177 -15.64 8.27 -9.20
C MET A 177 -14.81 7.15 -8.56
N ILE A 178 -14.44 6.14 -9.36
CA ILE A 178 -13.50 5.10 -8.94
C ILE A 178 -12.07 5.61 -9.16
N ILE A 179 -11.50 6.26 -8.15
CA ILE A 179 -10.14 6.80 -8.20
C ILE A 179 -9.16 5.79 -7.58
N ASN A 180 -8.13 5.38 -8.32
CA ASN A 180 -7.01 4.60 -7.76
C ASN A 180 -5.99 5.58 -7.13
N PRO A 181 -5.76 5.54 -5.81
CA PRO A 181 -4.89 6.49 -5.12
C PRO A 181 -3.40 6.11 -5.16
N ALA A 182 -3.03 5.00 -5.80
CA ALA A 182 -1.68 4.44 -5.73
C ALA A 182 -0.58 5.44 -6.16
N ALA A 183 -0.75 6.10 -7.31
CA ALA A 183 0.18 7.12 -7.79
C ALA A 183 -0.02 8.43 -7.04
N CYS A 184 0.69 8.57 -5.92
CA CYS A 184 0.68 9.77 -5.10
C CYS A 184 2.10 10.34 -4.97
N TYR A 185 2.19 11.66 -5.05
CA TYR A 185 3.39 12.39 -4.64
C TYR A 185 3.00 13.73 -4.05
N ASN A 186 3.52 14.02 -2.86
CA ASN A 186 3.37 15.32 -2.21
C ASN A 186 1.92 15.84 -2.13
N GLY A 187 0.99 15.00 -1.69
CA GLY A 187 -0.42 15.37 -1.58
C GLY A 187 -1.15 15.50 -2.92
N VAL A 188 -0.57 15.03 -4.02
CA VAL A 188 -1.24 14.98 -5.32
C VAL A 188 -1.38 13.54 -5.75
N ILE A 189 -2.62 13.11 -5.97
CA ILE A 189 -2.96 11.78 -6.48
C ILE A 189 -3.16 11.88 -7.99
N TYR A 190 -2.42 11.10 -8.75
CA TYR A 190 -2.55 10.97 -10.19
C TYR A 190 -3.32 9.70 -10.52
N PHE A 191 -4.33 9.79 -11.39
CA PHE A 191 -5.18 8.66 -11.71
C PHE A 191 -5.68 8.75 -13.15
N ASN A 192 -5.96 7.60 -13.78
CA ASN A 192 -6.66 7.59 -15.05
C ASN A 192 -8.17 7.77 -14.83
N GLY A 193 -8.85 8.47 -15.75
CA GLY A 193 -10.32 8.47 -15.80
C GLY A 193 -10.89 7.05 -15.90
N THR A 194 -12.10 6.85 -15.38
CA THR A 194 -12.79 5.55 -15.40
C THR A 194 -14.23 5.61 -15.91
N GLU A 195 -14.75 6.80 -16.18
CA GLU A 195 -16.17 7.00 -16.56
C GLU A 195 -16.31 7.27 -18.06
N GLU A 196 -15.77 8.40 -18.54
CA GLU A 196 -15.94 8.84 -19.93
C GLU A 196 -14.70 8.61 -20.79
N ASN A 197 -13.52 8.60 -20.17
CA ASN A 197 -12.23 8.53 -20.83
C ASN A 197 -11.20 7.89 -19.88
N HIS A 198 -9.97 7.72 -20.36
CA HIS A 198 -8.83 7.25 -19.57
C HIS A 198 -7.71 8.30 -19.48
N TYR A 199 -8.09 9.58 -19.48
CA TYR A 199 -7.14 10.70 -19.37
C TYR A 199 -6.42 10.65 -18.03
N LEU A 200 -5.24 11.25 -17.97
CA LEU A 200 -4.54 11.45 -16.71
C LEU A 200 -5.14 12.66 -16.00
N TYR A 201 -5.68 12.42 -14.82
CA TYR A 201 -6.15 13.44 -13.89
C TYR A 201 -5.22 13.53 -12.68
N SER A 202 -5.25 14.69 -12.02
CA SER A 202 -4.67 14.91 -10.70
C SER A 202 -5.73 15.36 -9.71
N LEU A 203 -5.68 14.87 -8.49
CA LEU A 203 -6.42 15.34 -7.33
C LEU A 203 -5.44 15.95 -6.32
N ASP A 204 -5.54 17.26 -6.07
CA ASP A 204 -4.81 17.90 -4.96
C ASP A 204 -5.58 17.69 -3.65
N THR A 205 -5.00 16.93 -2.74
CA THR A 205 -5.66 16.55 -1.48
C THR A 205 -5.85 17.71 -0.50
N ARG A 206 -5.18 18.84 -0.73
CA ARG A 206 -5.30 20.05 0.10
C ARG A 206 -6.56 20.84 -0.22
N THR A 207 -6.96 20.84 -1.49
CA THR A 207 -8.06 21.66 -2.01
C THR A 207 -9.26 20.83 -2.45
N GLY A 208 -9.06 19.54 -2.72
CA GLY A 208 -10.06 18.66 -3.33
C GLY A 208 -10.23 18.88 -4.83
N LEU A 209 -9.41 19.73 -5.46
CA LEU A 209 -9.52 20.03 -6.87
C LEU A 209 -9.03 18.85 -7.72
N ILE A 210 -9.89 18.42 -8.66
CA ILE A 210 -9.53 17.50 -9.74
C ILE A 210 -9.23 18.32 -11.01
N SER A 211 -8.14 18.00 -11.70
CA SER A 211 -7.73 18.68 -12.94
C SER A 211 -7.21 17.67 -13.96
N THR A 212 -7.48 17.92 -15.24
CA THR A 212 -6.87 17.16 -16.34
C THR A 212 -5.39 17.54 -16.44
N VAL A 213 -4.52 16.53 -16.45
CA VAL A 213 -3.06 16.69 -16.62
C VAL A 213 -2.67 16.38 -18.07
N PHE A 214 -3.19 15.28 -18.63
CA PHE A 214 -2.85 14.82 -19.96
C PHE A 214 -4.01 14.03 -20.59
N GLU A 215 -4.41 14.41 -21.80
CA GLU A 215 -5.48 13.76 -22.57
C GLU A 215 -4.96 12.52 -23.33
N GLY A 216 -4.56 11.49 -22.58
CA GLY A 216 -4.11 10.20 -23.12
C GLY A 216 -5.09 9.05 -22.88
N ASN A 217 -4.71 7.82 -23.24
CA ASN A 217 -5.47 6.62 -22.92
C ASN A 217 -4.65 5.72 -21.97
N LEU A 218 -4.66 6.06 -20.68
CA LEU A 218 -3.74 5.52 -19.66
C LEU A 218 -4.42 4.45 -18.81
N TRP A 219 -3.64 3.45 -18.40
CA TRP A 219 -4.03 2.49 -17.38
C TRP A 219 -2.93 2.32 -16.34
N TYR A 220 -3.33 2.22 -15.07
CA TYR A 220 -2.43 1.97 -13.93
C TYR A 220 -1.26 2.97 -13.85
N PRO A 221 -1.54 4.27 -13.64
CA PRO A 221 -0.46 5.24 -13.46
C PRO A 221 0.39 4.90 -12.22
N ALA A 222 1.69 5.17 -12.33
CA ALA A 222 2.65 5.11 -11.24
C ALA A 222 3.56 6.35 -11.30
N TYR A 223 3.56 7.15 -10.23
CA TYR A 223 4.47 8.29 -10.13
C TYR A 223 5.87 7.81 -9.73
N ASN A 224 6.90 8.30 -10.43
CA ASN A 224 8.28 8.23 -9.96
C ASN A 224 9.11 9.39 -10.53
N ALA A 225 9.82 10.12 -9.67
CA ALA A 225 10.78 11.17 -10.03
C ALA A 225 10.31 12.19 -11.10
N GLY A 226 9.07 12.69 -11.00
CA GLY A 226 8.53 13.67 -11.94
C GLY A 226 7.92 13.09 -13.23
N TYR A 227 7.90 11.76 -13.35
CA TYR A 227 7.25 11.04 -14.45
C TYR A 227 6.04 10.26 -13.95
N ILE A 228 5.05 10.12 -14.83
CA ILE A 228 3.97 9.15 -14.68
C ILE A 228 4.23 8.00 -15.64
N TYR A 229 4.54 6.82 -15.11
CA TYR A 229 4.64 5.57 -15.88
C TYR A 229 3.25 4.96 -16.00
N TYR A 230 2.90 4.42 -17.16
CA TYR A 230 1.56 3.90 -17.41
C TYR A 230 1.53 2.94 -18.59
N MET A 231 0.48 2.11 -18.65
CA MET A 231 0.17 1.31 -19.82
C MET A 231 -0.71 2.09 -20.80
N ASP A 232 -0.25 2.24 -22.03
CA ASP A 232 -1.00 2.89 -23.12
C ASP A 232 -2.02 1.91 -23.71
N VAL A 233 -3.27 2.04 -23.29
CA VAL A 233 -4.38 1.14 -23.64
C VAL A 233 -4.59 1.09 -25.15
N SER A 234 -4.43 2.23 -25.83
CA SER A 234 -4.65 2.33 -27.28
C SER A 234 -3.59 1.59 -28.10
N SER A 235 -2.39 1.43 -27.52
CA SER A 235 -1.24 0.78 -28.15
C SER A 235 -0.96 -0.59 -27.51
N ASN A 236 -2.01 -1.38 -27.30
CA ASN A 236 -1.95 -2.75 -26.77
C ASN A 236 -1.24 -2.84 -25.40
N TYR A 237 -1.52 -1.90 -24.50
CA TYR A 237 -0.97 -1.85 -23.14
C TYR A 237 0.56 -1.82 -23.11
N ARG A 238 1.20 -1.23 -24.13
CA ARG A 238 2.65 -0.99 -24.07
C ARG A 238 2.99 -0.02 -22.94
N LEU A 239 4.22 -0.09 -22.43
CA LEU A 239 4.64 0.80 -21.35
C LEU A 239 5.19 2.12 -21.89
N CYS A 240 4.69 3.21 -21.34
CA CYS A 240 5.13 4.57 -21.61
C CYS A 240 5.43 5.31 -20.30
N ARG A 241 6.12 6.44 -20.39
CA ARG A 241 6.14 7.45 -19.32
C ARG A 241 5.80 8.83 -19.88
N TYR A 242 5.11 9.63 -19.06
CA TYR A 242 4.79 11.02 -19.32
C TYR A 242 5.62 11.93 -18.40
N SER A 243 6.33 12.90 -18.97
CA SER A 243 7.06 13.92 -18.19
C SER A 243 6.10 15.02 -17.74
N LEU A 244 5.96 15.19 -16.42
CA LEU A 244 5.13 16.27 -15.85
C LEU A 244 5.72 17.67 -16.08
N SER A 245 7.01 17.75 -16.41
CA SER A 245 7.71 19.03 -16.62
C SER A 245 7.77 19.41 -18.09
N GLU A 246 8.02 18.46 -18.97
CA GLU A 246 8.19 18.69 -20.41
C GLU A 246 6.88 18.51 -21.19
N ASN A 247 5.87 17.89 -20.58
CA ASN A 247 4.61 17.50 -21.22
C ASN A 247 4.81 16.63 -22.47
N THR A 248 5.73 15.67 -22.38
CA THR A 248 6.12 14.74 -23.44
C THR A 248 5.86 13.29 -23.02
N VAL A 249 5.58 12.44 -24.01
CA VAL A 249 5.42 11.00 -23.83
C VAL A 249 6.63 10.29 -24.43
N GLU A 250 7.20 9.35 -23.68
CA GLU A 250 8.25 8.45 -24.12
C GLU A 250 7.73 7.01 -24.11
N ILE A 251 7.97 6.27 -25.18
CA ILE A 251 7.64 4.84 -25.28
C ILE A 251 8.83 4.05 -24.74
N LEU A 252 8.60 3.20 -23.74
CA LEU A 252 9.64 2.45 -23.05
C LEU A 252 9.80 1.04 -23.63
N THR A 253 8.70 0.41 -24.03
CA THR A 253 8.69 -0.86 -24.75
C THR A 253 7.45 -0.95 -25.65
N ASN A 254 7.47 -1.84 -26.63
CA ASN A 254 6.29 -2.22 -27.42
C ASN A 254 5.68 -3.56 -26.99
N ASP A 255 6.22 -4.19 -25.94
CA ASP A 255 5.64 -5.36 -25.32
C ASP A 255 4.22 -5.07 -24.81
N ARG A 256 3.29 -6.02 -24.94
CA ARG A 256 2.03 -5.98 -24.20
C ARG A 256 2.33 -6.20 -22.72
N VAL A 257 2.07 -5.22 -21.86
CA VAL A 257 2.31 -5.31 -20.42
C VAL A 257 1.02 -5.67 -19.69
N ASP A 258 1.07 -6.65 -18.78
CA ASP A 258 -0.07 -6.98 -17.90
C ASP A 258 0.01 -6.26 -16.55
N THR A 259 1.21 -6.08 -16.02
CA THR A 259 1.49 -5.31 -14.79
C THR A 259 2.94 -4.84 -14.78
N PHE A 260 3.22 -3.79 -14.02
CA PHE A 260 4.57 -3.26 -13.84
C PHE A 260 4.76 -2.64 -12.44
N ASN A 261 6.02 -2.42 -12.09
CA ASN A 261 6.43 -1.67 -10.91
C ASN A 261 7.71 -0.89 -11.23
N VAL A 262 7.87 0.28 -10.62
CA VAL A 262 8.96 1.23 -10.89
C VAL A 262 9.78 1.38 -9.62
N GLY A 263 11.04 0.95 -9.66
CA GLY A 263 12.02 1.17 -8.60
C GLY A 263 12.93 2.36 -8.90
N ASP A 264 14.02 2.48 -8.14
CA ASP A 264 14.94 3.61 -8.27
C ASP A 264 15.79 3.57 -9.55
N SER A 265 16.11 2.37 -10.04
CA SER A 265 16.97 2.20 -11.23
C SER A 265 16.33 1.41 -12.37
N TYR A 266 15.36 0.54 -12.04
CA TYR A 266 14.75 -0.37 -12.99
C TYR A 266 13.22 -0.33 -12.90
N ILE A 267 12.60 -0.55 -14.05
CA ILE A 267 11.21 -0.89 -14.17
C ILE A 267 11.13 -2.41 -14.29
N TYR A 268 10.32 -3.05 -13.46
CA TYR A 268 9.97 -4.47 -13.59
C TYR A 268 8.59 -4.59 -14.22
N TYR A 269 8.42 -5.45 -15.21
CA TYR A 269 7.13 -5.60 -15.89
C TYR A 269 6.90 -7.01 -16.40
N GLN A 270 5.64 -7.46 -16.38
CA GLN A 270 5.24 -8.72 -16.98
C GLN A 270 4.93 -8.50 -18.47
N ARG A 271 5.77 -9.05 -19.35
CA ARG A 271 5.48 -9.14 -20.78
C ARG A 271 4.48 -10.26 -21.03
N ASN A 272 3.34 -9.93 -21.60
CA ASN A 272 2.40 -10.90 -22.11
C ASN A 272 2.76 -11.30 -23.55
N SER A 273 3.00 -12.59 -23.77
CA SER A 273 3.28 -13.13 -25.08
C SER A 273 2.84 -14.59 -25.14
N ALA A 274 2.32 -15.01 -26.29
CA ALA A 274 1.94 -16.41 -26.50
C ALA A 274 3.16 -17.33 -26.64
N SER A 275 4.29 -16.80 -27.12
CA SER A 275 5.50 -17.59 -27.40
C SER A 275 6.63 -17.34 -26.40
N ASP A 276 6.67 -16.16 -25.78
CA ASP A 276 7.79 -15.75 -24.93
C ASP A 276 7.33 -14.86 -23.74
N PRO A 277 6.37 -15.33 -22.91
CA PRO A 277 5.98 -14.60 -21.71
C PRO A 277 7.17 -14.56 -20.74
N ALA A 278 7.42 -13.40 -20.12
CA ALA A 278 8.51 -13.26 -19.16
C ALA A 278 8.26 -12.10 -18.20
N LEU A 279 8.75 -12.25 -16.96
CA LEU A 279 9.07 -11.12 -16.12
C LEU A 279 10.34 -10.47 -16.67
N MET A 280 10.21 -9.20 -17.04
CA MET A 280 11.27 -8.39 -17.64
C MET A 280 11.68 -7.29 -16.68
N ARG A 281 12.87 -6.75 -16.88
CA ARG A 281 13.25 -5.44 -16.35
C ARG A 281 13.99 -4.60 -17.39
N MET A 282 13.95 -3.29 -17.22
CA MET A 282 14.68 -2.32 -18.06
C MET A 282 15.04 -1.07 -17.26
N ARG A 283 15.98 -0.27 -17.73
CA ARG A 283 16.30 1.04 -17.13
C ARG A 283 15.08 1.96 -17.23
N LEU A 284 15.06 3.01 -16.41
CA LEU A 284 13.92 3.93 -16.32
C LEU A 284 13.58 4.66 -17.64
N ASP A 285 14.53 4.76 -18.57
CA ASP A 285 14.39 5.33 -19.91
C ASP A 285 14.03 4.29 -20.99
N GLY A 286 13.80 3.04 -20.61
CA GLY A 286 13.47 1.93 -21.52
C GLY A 286 14.68 1.22 -22.11
N SER A 287 15.91 1.65 -21.81
CA SER A 287 17.13 0.99 -22.28
C SER A 287 17.44 -0.30 -21.51
N GLU A 288 18.32 -1.12 -22.10
CA GLU A 288 18.84 -2.36 -21.51
C GLU A 288 17.76 -3.34 -21.00
N PRO A 289 16.77 -3.74 -21.83
CA PRO A 289 15.79 -4.74 -21.42
C PRO A 289 16.47 -6.10 -21.19
N GLU A 290 16.12 -6.74 -20.08
CA GLU A 290 16.68 -8.02 -19.62
C GLU A 290 15.55 -8.92 -19.12
N VAL A 291 15.62 -10.22 -19.43
CA VAL A 291 14.72 -11.23 -18.87
C VAL A 291 15.12 -11.51 -17.43
N VAL A 292 14.19 -11.32 -16.49
CA VAL A 292 14.37 -11.71 -15.09
C VAL A 292 14.00 -13.18 -14.90
N ALA A 293 12.85 -13.59 -15.44
CA ALA A 293 12.39 -14.97 -15.40
C ALA A 293 11.41 -15.27 -16.55
N SER A 294 11.59 -16.39 -17.25
CA SER A 294 10.65 -16.86 -18.28
C SER A 294 9.36 -17.41 -17.65
N GLY A 295 8.21 -17.01 -18.19
CA GLY A 295 6.89 -17.40 -17.69
C GLY A 295 5.96 -16.22 -17.41
N ASN A 296 4.81 -16.52 -16.80
CA ASN A 296 3.83 -15.52 -16.38
C ASN A 296 3.92 -15.33 -14.86
N TYR A 297 4.24 -14.11 -14.44
CA TYR A 297 4.41 -13.71 -13.06
C TYR A 297 3.49 -12.52 -12.73
N THR A 298 3.21 -12.36 -11.44
CA THR A 298 2.35 -11.33 -10.88
C THR A 298 2.88 -10.85 -9.53
N ASN A 299 2.17 -9.91 -8.90
CA ASN A 299 2.45 -9.40 -7.56
C ASN A 299 3.86 -8.79 -7.45
N ILE A 300 4.30 -8.07 -8.48
CA ILE A 300 5.63 -7.47 -8.54
C ILE A 300 5.71 -6.35 -7.50
N ASN A 301 6.37 -6.60 -6.36
CA ASN A 301 6.59 -5.62 -5.30
C ASN A 301 8.08 -5.37 -5.12
N LEU A 302 8.47 -4.11 -4.95
CA LEU A 302 9.86 -3.68 -4.86
C LEU A 302 10.15 -3.09 -3.48
N THR A 303 11.33 -3.42 -2.96
CA THR A 303 12.01 -2.70 -1.87
C THR A 303 13.30 -2.09 -2.41
N SER A 304 14.05 -1.41 -1.55
CA SER A 304 15.38 -0.87 -1.83
C SER A 304 16.40 -1.96 -2.19
N THR A 305 16.13 -3.22 -1.81
CA THR A 305 17.09 -4.33 -1.93
C THR A 305 16.61 -5.43 -2.87
N TYR A 306 15.32 -5.77 -2.88
CA TYR A 306 14.78 -6.91 -3.62
C TYR A 306 13.50 -6.60 -4.40
N ALA A 307 13.33 -7.30 -5.52
CA ALA A 307 12.06 -7.42 -6.22
C ALA A 307 11.42 -8.76 -5.86
N TYR A 308 10.18 -8.75 -5.38
CA TYR A 308 9.39 -9.92 -4.98
C TYR A 308 8.26 -10.17 -5.98
N PHE A 309 8.03 -11.43 -6.32
CA PHE A 309 6.99 -11.82 -7.29
C PHE A 309 6.64 -13.32 -7.17
N ASN A 310 5.53 -13.71 -7.78
CA ASN A 310 5.05 -15.10 -7.80
C ASN A 310 4.58 -15.48 -9.20
N ALA A 311 4.52 -16.79 -9.49
CA ALA A 311 3.89 -17.27 -10.71
C ALA A 311 2.39 -16.89 -10.74
N PHE A 312 1.86 -16.54 -11.91
CA PHE A 312 0.46 -16.18 -12.05
C PHE A 312 -0.47 -17.29 -11.56
N GLY A 313 -1.45 -16.94 -10.73
CA GLY A 313 -2.40 -17.87 -10.12
C GLY A 313 -1.87 -18.66 -8.92
N MET A 314 -0.65 -18.37 -8.46
CA MET A 314 -0.02 -19.03 -7.31
C MET A 314 0.44 -18.00 -6.27
N ASP A 315 0.10 -18.22 -5.00
CA ASP A 315 0.60 -17.39 -3.89
C ASP A 315 1.99 -17.82 -3.40
N VAL A 316 2.37 -19.08 -3.62
CA VAL A 316 3.65 -19.66 -3.24
C VAL A 316 4.20 -20.58 -4.35
N PRO A 317 5.54 -20.71 -4.49
CA PRO A 317 6.58 -19.99 -3.75
C PRO A 317 6.63 -18.50 -4.13
N VAL A 318 7.11 -17.68 -3.20
CA VAL A 318 7.55 -16.29 -3.47
C VAL A 318 8.97 -16.35 -3.99
N TYR A 319 9.20 -15.72 -5.14
CA TYR A 319 10.52 -15.52 -5.69
C TYR A 319 11.02 -14.11 -5.37
N HIS A 320 12.34 -13.97 -5.28
CA HIS A 320 12.99 -12.68 -5.19
C HIS A 320 14.30 -12.64 -5.99
N THR A 321 14.73 -11.43 -6.35
CA THR A 321 16.03 -11.14 -6.99
C THR A 321 16.53 -9.78 -6.50
N PRO A 322 17.85 -9.53 -6.43
CA PRO A 322 18.38 -8.20 -6.14
C PRO A 322 17.77 -7.14 -7.07
N VAL A 323 17.15 -6.10 -6.51
CA VAL A 323 16.34 -5.14 -7.27
C VAL A 323 17.16 -4.33 -8.27
N ASN A 324 18.38 -3.96 -7.88
CA ASN A 324 19.32 -3.17 -8.69
C ASN A 324 20.59 -3.95 -9.08
N GLY A 325 20.75 -5.17 -8.58
CA GLY A 325 21.92 -6.02 -8.84
C GLY A 325 21.74 -6.94 -10.05
N PRO A 326 22.71 -7.84 -10.31
CA PRO A 326 22.55 -8.90 -11.31
C PRO A 326 21.28 -9.72 -11.05
N VAL A 327 20.59 -10.14 -12.12
CA VAL A 327 19.45 -11.06 -12.00
C VAL A 327 19.93 -12.35 -11.34
N ASN A 328 19.34 -12.68 -10.21
CA ASN A 328 19.55 -13.93 -9.50
C ASN A 328 18.25 -14.32 -8.81
N VAL A 329 17.35 -14.94 -9.57
CA VAL A 329 16.04 -15.36 -9.08
C VAL A 329 16.19 -16.58 -8.20
N THR A 330 15.77 -16.45 -6.94
CA THR A 330 15.71 -17.56 -5.99
C THR A 330 14.38 -17.54 -5.24
N THR A 331 14.09 -18.60 -4.49
CA THR A 331 12.90 -18.64 -3.62
C THR A 331 13.20 -17.89 -2.32
N PHE A 332 12.25 -17.09 -1.86
CA PHE A 332 12.34 -16.34 -0.61
C PHE A 332 12.13 -17.25 0.62
N THR A 333 13.11 -18.15 0.83
CA THR A 333 13.07 -19.20 1.86
C THR A 333 13.06 -18.65 3.29
N ALA A 334 13.69 -17.50 3.54
CA ALA A 334 13.71 -16.91 4.88
C ALA A 334 12.30 -16.57 5.40
N ALA A 335 11.37 -16.13 4.54
CA ALA A 335 9.98 -15.90 4.92
C ALA A 335 9.20 -17.19 5.19
N MET A 336 9.54 -18.28 4.49
CA MET A 336 8.97 -19.61 4.72
C MET A 336 9.44 -20.17 6.08
N ASP A 337 10.74 -20.11 6.36
CA ASP A 337 11.34 -20.60 7.62
C ASP A 337 10.86 -19.81 8.85
N ALA A 338 10.41 -18.56 8.65
CA ALA A 338 9.87 -17.73 9.72
C ALA A 338 8.46 -18.14 10.18
N VAL A 339 7.74 -18.97 9.40
CA VAL A 339 6.39 -19.44 9.76
C VAL A 339 6.46 -20.50 10.87
N GLU A 340 7.53 -21.29 10.90
CA GLU A 340 7.72 -22.42 11.81
C GLU A 340 8.24 -22.02 13.21
N LYS A 341 8.59 -20.74 13.40
CA LYS A 341 9.12 -20.16 14.65
C LYS A 341 8.03 -19.42 15.42
#